data_AF-A0A2D8XMA3-F1
#
_entry.id   AF-A0A2D8XMA3-F1
#
_cell.length_a   1.000
_cell.length_b   1.000
_cell.length_c   1.000
_cell.angle_alpha   90.00
_cell.angle_beta   90.00
_cell.angle_gamma   90.00
#
_symmetry.space_group_name_H-M   'P 1'
#
loop_
_entity.id
_entity.type
_entity.pdbx_description
1 polymer ?
#
loop_
_entity_poly.entity_id
_entity_poly.type
_entity_poly.pdbx_seq_one_letter_code
_entity_poly.pdbx_strand_id
1 'polypeptide(L)'
;MSVKSIFKGAAAEARLAAYLIDNEYWVFSPLINHDGPIDLIAVNKAGEIQLFDAKADSQRANPGSTKLHRIYRVRKKIQRDLGVKIAYVDEDGNVSITDH
;
A
#
# COMPACT_ATOMS: atom_id res chain seq x y z
N MET A 1 0.03 -11.44 15.07
CA MET A 1 0.87 -10.52 14.26
C MET A 1 2.07 -10.12 15.13
N SER A 2 3.30 -10.06 14.59
CA SER A 2 4.46 -9.67 15.40
C SER A 2 4.59 -8.15 15.50
N VAL A 3 5.15 -7.63 16.60
CA VAL A 3 5.44 -6.19 16.76
C VAL A 3 6.24 -5.64 15.58
N LYS A 4 7.23 -6.40 15.09
CA LYS A 4 8.04 -6.05 13.91
C LYS A 4 7.18 -5.92 12.64
N SER A 5 6.19 -6.79 12.45
CA SER A 5 5.28 -6.69 11.30
C SER A 5 4.33 -5.49 11.37
N ILE A 6 3.94 -5.06 12.58
CA ILE A 6 3.13 -3.84 12.76
C ILE A 6 3.93 -2.62 12.33
N PHE A 7 5.15 -2.45 12.84
CA PHE A 7 6.02 -1.34 12.44
C PHE A 7 6.38 -1.37 10.95
N LYS A 8 6.53 -2.56 10.35
CA LYS A 8 6.75 -2.68 8.90
C LYS A 8 5.55 -2.17 8.09
N GLY A 9 4.32 -2.46 8.54
CA GLY A 9 3.10 -1.94 7.93
C GLY A 9 3.03 -0.42 8.02
N ALA A 10 3.15 0.12 9.23
CA ALA A 10 3.13 1.57 9.46
C ALA A 10 4.22 2.31 8.67
N ALA A 11 5.42 1.75 8.57
CA ALA A 11 6.51 2.35 7.80
C ALA A 11 6.27 2.29 6.28
N ALA A 12 5.53 1.30 5.78
CA ALA A 12 5.12 1.25 4.37
C ALA A 12 4.04 2.32 4.07
N GLU A 13 3.06 2.49 4.96
CA GLU A 13 2.06 3.55 4.88
C GLU A 13 2.70 4.95 4.89
N ALA A 14 3.63 5.20 5.82
CA ALA A 14 4.32 6.48 5.91
C ALA A 14 5.13 6.82 4.65
N ARG A 15 5.84 5.84 4.08
CA ARG A 15 6.58 6.02 2.81
C ARG A 15 5.66 6.26 1.63
N LEU A 16 4.53 5.54 1.56
CA LEU A 16 3.53 5.79 0.52
C LEU A 16 2.95 7.20 0.62
N ALA A 17 2.66 7.66 1.84
CA ALA A 17 2.20 9.03 2.06
C ALA A 17 3.23 10.06 1.56
N ALA A 18 4.52 9.87 1.87
CA ALA A 18 5.58 10.74 1.37
C ALA A 18 5.64 10.74 -0.17
N TYR A 19 5.62 9.57 -0.81
CA TYR A 19 5.59 9.43 -2.27
C TYR A 19 4.39 10.18 -2.89
N LEU A 20 3.19 10.05 -2.30
CA LEU A 20 2.00 10.74 -2.80
C LEU A 20 2.09 12.26 -2.64
N ILE A 21 2.64 12.74 -1.52
CA ILE A 21 2.88 14.17 -1.28
C ILE A 21 3.85 14.74 -2.34
N ASP A 22 4.95 14.02 -2.63
CA ASP A 22 5.91 14.41 -3.66
C ASP A 22 5.28 14.45 -5.07
N ASN A 23 4.17 13.74 -5.27
CA ASN A 23 3.38 13.73 -6.50
C ASN A 23 2.15 14.67 -6.44
N GLU A 24 2.20 15.70 -5.60
CA GLU A 24 1.18 16.76 -5.47
C GLU A 24 -0.22 16.29 -5.00
N TYR A 25 -0.27 15.22 -4.20
CA TYR A 25 -1.50 14.81 -3.53
C TYR A 25 -1.53 15.31 -2.07
N TRP A 26 -2.71 15.76 -1.63
CA TRP A 26 -3.07 15.78 -0.22
C TRP A 26 -3.40 14.37 0.24
N VAL A 27 -2.79 13.92 1.34
CA VAL A 27 -2.92 12.55 1.83
C VAL A 27 -3.64 12.53 3.17
N PHE A 28 -4.64 11.67 3.29
CA PHE A 28 -5.42 11.45 4.50
C PHE A 28 -5.27 9.98 4.93
N SER A 29 -5.12 9.76 6.23
CA SER A 29 -5.16 8.44 6.84
C SER A 29 -6.37 8.35 7.77
N PRO A 30 -7.16 7.26 7.72
CA PRO A 30 -8.30 7.08 8.62
C PRO A 30 -7.84 7.01 10.09
N LEU A 31 -8.45 7.82 10.95
CA LEU A 31 -8.15 7.81 12.39
C LEU A 31 -8.46 6.46 13.06
N ILE A 32 -9.46 5.73 12.54
CA ILE A 32 -9.88 4.42 13.04
C ILE A 32 -9.68 3.40 11.91
N ASN A 33 -8.54 2.71 11.90
CA ASN A 33 -8.19 1.72 10.87
C ASN A 33 -8.12 0.28 11.42
N HIS A 34 -9.17 -0.17 12.11
CA HIS A 34 -9.14 -1.49 12.76
C HIS A 34 -9.42 -2.66 11.80
N ASP A 35 -10.08 -2.40 10.67
CA ASP A 35 -10.40 -3.37 9.60
C ASP A 35 -10.81 -2.68 8.28
N GLY A 36 -10.39 -1.42 8.08
CA GLY A 36 -10.76 -0.62 6.92
C GLY A 36 -10.24 -1.23 5.61
N PRO A 37 -10.95 -1.05 4.47
CA PRO A 37 -10.44 -1.49 3.18
C PRO A 37 -9.35 -0.57 2.60
N ILE A 38 -9.09 0.56 3.24
CA ILE A 38 -8.27 1.69 2.76
C ILE A 38 -7.34 2.12 3.89
N ASP A 39 -6.05 2.20 3.59
CA ASP A 39 -5.03 2.73 4.50
C ASP A 39 -4.83 4.24 4.27
N LEU A 40 -4.82 4.68 3.00
CA LEU A 40 -4.62 6.08 2.61
C LEU A 40 -5.62 6.53 1.54
N ILE A 41 -6.04 7.79 1.65
CA ILE A 41 -6.85 8.51 0.67
C ILE A 41 -6.00 9.65 0.14
N ALA A 42 -5.80 9.69 -1.18
CA ALA A 42 -5.03 10.74 -1.85
C ALA A 42 -5.97 11.59 -2.70
N VAL A 43 -5.89 12.92 -2.58
CA VAL A 43 -6.67 13.88 -3.37
C VAL A 43 -5.73 14.88 -4.02
N ASN A 44 -5.85 15.13 -5.32
CA ASN A 44 -5.03 16.15 -6.01
C ASN A 44 -5.84 17.44 -6.29
N LYS A 45 -5.15 18.47 -6.80
CA LYS A 45 -5.74 19.78 -7.14
C LYS A 45 -6.85 19.70 -8.18
N ALA A 46 -6.88 18.66 -9.02
CA ALA A 46 -7.94 18.45 -10.01
C ALA A 46 -9.20 17.79 -9.42
N GLY A 47 -9.17 17.42 -8.13
CA GLY A 47 -10.26 16.72 -7.46
C GLY A 47 -10.27 15.22 -7.73
N GLU A 48 -9.19 14.65 -8.30
CA GLU A 48 -9.05 13.20 -8.42
C GLU A 48 -8.82 12.58 -7.04
N ILE A 49 -9.57 11.51 -6.74
CA ILE A 49 -9.46 10.76 -5.50
C ILE A 49 -8.90 9.37 -5.82
N GLN A 50 -7.83 9.00 -5.12
CA GLN A 50 -7.26 7.66 -5.18
C GLN A 50 -7.23 7.02 -3.80
N LEU A 51 -7.60 5.74 -3.74
CA LEU A 51 -7.70 4.97 -2.51
C LEU A 51 -6.63 3.88 -2.53
N PHE A 52 -5.88 3.75 -1.43
CA PHE A 52 -4.74 2.83 -1.37
C PHE A 52 -4.79 1.89 -0.18
N ASP A 53 -4.34 0.66 -0.43
CA ASP A 53 -3.98 -0.34 0.57
C ASP A 53 -2.47 -0.56 0.48
N ALA A 54 -1.73 -0.16 1.52
CA ALA A 54 -0.27 -0.18 1.53
C ALA A 54 0.24 -1.55 1.96
N LYS A 55 1.25 -2.06 1.26
CA LYS A 55 1.86 -3.35 1.56
C LYS A 55 3.37 -3.22 1.45
N ALA A 56 4.08 -3.63 2.49
CA ALA A 56 5.53 -3.71 2.39
C ALA A 56 5.92 -4.74 1.33
N ASP A 57 6.80 -4.38 0.41
CA ASP A 57 7.24 -5.21 -0.71
C ASP A 57 8.04 -6.40 -0.20
N SER A 58 7.32 -7.46 0.13
CA SER A 58 7.89 -8.67 0.71
C SER A 58 8.07 -9.68 -0.40
N GLN A 59 9.25 -10.29 -0.44
CA GLN A 59 9.61 -11.28 -1.43
C GLN A 59 9.77 -12.66 -0.78
N ARG A 60 9.53 -13.72 -1.55
CA ARG A 60 9.76 -15.10 -1.14
C ARG A 60 10.51 -15.86 -2.22
N ALA A 61 11.38 -16.77 -1.82
CA ALA A 61 11.89 -17.82 -2.71
C ALA A 61 10.82 -18.92 -2.82
N ASN A 62 10.52 -19.35 -4.04
CA ASN A 62 9.68 -20.54 -4.24
C ASN A 62 10.56 -21.80 -4.08
N PRO A 63 10.01 -22.92 -3.58
CA PRO A 63 10.77 -24.18 -3.49
C PRO A 63 11.42 -24.54 -4.84
N GLY A 64 12.74 -24.75 -4.84
CA GLY A 64 13.50 -25.07 -6.06
C GLY A 64 13.92 -23.88 -6.93
N SER A 65 13.62 -22.64 -6.53
CA SER A 65 14.07 -21.42 -7.23
C SER A 65 14.97 -20.57 -6.34
N THR A 66 16.10 -20.11 -6.88
CA THR A 66 16.96 -19.10 -6.25
C THR A 66 16.47 -17.67 -6.47
N LYS A 67 15.48 -17.48 -7.36
CA LYS A 67 14.89 -16.17 -7.63
C LYS A 67 13.86 -15.82 -6.56
N LEU A 68 13.99 -14.62 -6.01
CA LEU A 68 13.00 -14.02 -5.14
C LEU A 68 11.85 -13.47 -5.98
N HIS A 69 10.62 -13.80 -5.58
CA HIS A 69 9.40 -13.31 -6.20
C HIS A 69 8.62 -12.45 -5.20
N ARG A 70 8.10 -11.30 -5.65
CA ARG A 70 7.17 -10.48 -4.86
C ARG A 70 5.96 -11.31 -4.45
N ILE A 71 5.53 -11.12 -3.20
CA ILE A 71 4.31 -11.73 -2.70
C ILE A 71 3.13 -10.81 -3.07
N TYR A 72 2.47 -11.13 -4.18
CA TYR A 72 1.26 -10.43 -4.59
C TYR A 72 0.10 -10.66 -3.62
N ARG A 73 -0.75 -9.64 -3.51
CA ARG A 73 -1.96 -9.58 -2.71
C ARG A 73 -3.15 -9.40 -3.65
N VAL A 74 -4.21 -10.15 -3.38
CA VAL A 74 -5.48 -10.03 -4.09
C VAL A 74 -6.37 -9.08 -3.29
N ARG A 75 -7.00 -8.13 -3.97
CA ARG A 75 -7.95 -7.21 -3.34
C ARG A 75 -9.19 -7.95 -2.85
N LYS A 76 -9.65 -7.57 -1.66
CA LYS A 76 -10.96 -8.00 -1.12
C LYS A 76 -12.09 -7.48 -2.02
N LYS A 77 -13.27 -8.08 -1.97
CA LYS A 77 -14.43 -7.65 -2.78
C LYS A 77 -14.70 -6.14 -2.63
N ILE A 78 -14.77 -5.65 -1.39
CA ILE A 78 -15.02 -4.25 -1.09
C ILE A 78 -13.91 -3.32 -1.63
N GLN A 79 -12.66 -3.76 -1.63
CA GLN A 79 -11.54 -3.00 -2.20
C GLN A 79 -11.68 -2.86 -3.71
N ARG A 80 -12.11 -3.92 -4.41
CA ARG A 80 -12.37 -3.85 -5.86
C ARG A 80 -13.57 -2.95 -6.16
N ASP A 81 -14.66 -3.10 -5.42
CA ASP A 81 -15.88 -2.32 -5.60
C ASP A 81 -15.63 -0.82 -5.39
N LEU A 82 -14.72 -0.46 -4.46
CA LEU A 82 -14.31 0.92 -4.20
C LEU A 82 -13.18 1.43 -5.11
N GLY A 83 -12.60 0.59 -5.97
CA GLY A 83 -11.45 0.98 -6.80
C GLY A 83 -10.15 1.19 -6.01
N VAL A 84 -10.00 0.55 -4.85
CA VAL A 84 -8.76 0.58 -4.06
C VAL A 84 -7.62 -0.03 -4.87
N LYS A 85 -6.48 0.66 -4.87
CA LYS A 85 -5.22 0.21 -5.47
C LYS A 85 -4.32 -0.37 -4.39
N ILE A 86 -3.58 -1.42 -4.71
CA ILE A 86 -2.55 -1.95 -3.80
C ILE A 86 -1.24 -1.26 -4.15
N ALA A 87 -0.62 -0.65 -3.14
CA ALA A 87 0.70 -0.04 -3.26
C ALA A 87 1.73 -0.90 -2.56
N TYR A 88 2.64 -1.50 -3.33
CA TYR A 88 3.81 -2.20 -2.79
C TYR A 88 4.93 -1.19 -2.57
N VAL A 89 5.40 -1.11 -1.32
CA VAL A 89 6.40 -0.13 -0.90
C VAL A 89 7.62 -0.87 -0.36
N ASP A 90 8.78 -0.63 -0.96
CA ASP A 90 10.03 -1.21 -0.47
C ASP A 90 10.67 -0.38 0.65
N GLU A 91 11.83 -0.82 1.14
CA GLU A 91 12.51 -0.15 2.27
C GLU A 91 13.15 1.19 1.88
N ASP A 92 13.45 1.37 0.58
CA ASP A 92 14.04 2.56 -0.02
C ASP A 92 12.98 3.62 -0.38
N GLY A 93 11.70 3.26 -0.35
CA GLY A 93 10.58 4.15 -0.66
C GLY A 93 10.13 4.10 -2.12
N ASN A 94 10.61 3.13 -2.91
CA ASN A 94 10.03 2.91 -4.24
C ASN A 94 8.63 2.33 -4.09
N VAL A 95 7.71 2.86 -4.90
CA VAL A 95 6.29 2.48 -4.88
C VAL A 95 5.91 1.84 -6.20
N SER A 96 5.28 0.67 -6.12
CA SER A 96 4.68 -0.02 -7.26
C SER A 96 3.19 -0.19 -7.02
N ILE A 97 2.37 0.52 -7.81
CA ILE A 97 0.92 0.55 -7.68
C ILE A 97 0.29 -0.46 -8.63
N THR A 98 -0.68 -1.24 -8.15
CA THR A 98 -1.51 -2.13 -8.97
C THR A 98 -3.00 -1.95 -8.69
N ASP A 99 -3.81 -2.19 -9.70
CA ASP A 99 -5.25 -2.03 -9.74
C ASP A 99 -6.02 -3.33 -10.01
N HIS A 100 -5.36 -4.50 -9.92
CA HIS A 100 -5.95 -5.83 -10.09
C HIS A 100 -5.90 -6.66 -8.81
#